data_AF-A0A090S5H6-F1
#
_entry.id   AF-A0A090S5H6-F1
#
_cell.length_a   1.000
_cell.length_b   1.000
_cell.length_c   1.000
_cell.angle_alpha   90.00
_cell.angle_beta   90.00
_cell.angle_gamma   90.00
#
_symmetry.space_group_name_H-M   'P 1'
#
loop_
_entity.id
_entity.type
_entity.pdbx_description
1 polymer ?
#
loop_
_entity_poly.entity_id
_entity_poly.type
_entity_poly.pdbx_seq_one_letter_code
_entity_poly.pdbx_strand_id
1 'polypeptide(L)'
;MVAVANTKSQSANTTTLEIERLIHEVKQQDVVIPLSSIQTPEHLQSFEPHAGIPIDGLAIVGMMEATHYAVRGQAVVLNHGFVSGIEQGSSYTLVRPAQAFQFAQGEHGLTDTYQEGYHNNYRR
;
A
#
# COMPACT_ATOMS: atom_id res chain seq x y z
N MET A 1 -2.43 -7.67 14.85
CA MET A 1 -1.26 -8.37 15.43
C MET A 1 -1.56 -9.87 15.43
N VAL A 2 -0.77 -10.68 14.70
CA VAL A 2 -1.02 -12.11 14.43
C VAL A 2 -0.28 -13.00 15.44
N ALA A 3 0.95 -12.62 15.80
CA ALA A 3 1.78 -13.24 16.84
C ALA A 3 2.73 -12.20 17.47
N VAL A 4 3.25 -12.50 18.66
CA VAL A 4 4.37 -11.80 19.31
C VAL A 4 5.51 -12.79 19.47
N ALA A 5 6.73 -12.38 19.15
CA ALA A 5 7.90 -13.23 19.19
C ALA A 5 9.13 -12.44 19.68
N ASN A 6 10.07 -13.15 20.30
CA ASN A 6 11.35 -12.61 20.74
C ASN A 6 12.49 -13.19 19.90
N THR A 7 13.58 -12.45 19.78
CA THR A 7 14.78 -12.94 19.08
C THR A 7 15.39 -14.12 19.83
N LYS A 8 15.51 -15.26 19.15
CA LYS A 8 16.19 -16.45 19.67
C LYS A 8 17.65 -16.51 19.23
N SER A 9 17.90 -16.24 17.96
CA SER A 9 19.25 -16.21 17.39
C SER A 9 19.30 -15.33 16.15
N GLN A 10 20.46 -14.72 15.90
CA GLN A 10 20.71 -13.90 14.73
C GLN A 10 21.95 -14.42 13.99
N SER A 11 21.84 -14.55 12.67
CA SER A 11 22.94 -14.78 11.74
C SER A 11 23.03 -13.59 10.77
N ALA A 12 24.01 -13.62 9.85
CA ALA A 12 24.29 -12.48 8.96
C ALA A 12 23.05 -11.99 8.18
N ASN A 13 22.19 -12.91 7.72
CA ASN A 13 21.04 -12.57 6.87
C ASN A 13 19.70 -13.11 7.40
N THR A 14 19.69 -13.81 8.53
CA THR A 14 18.49 -14.46 9.05
C THR A 14 18.38 -14.24 10.55
N THR A 15 17.20 -13.83 11.00
CA THR A 15 16.87 -13.78 12.42
C THR A 15 15.84 -14.86 12.70
N THR A 16 16.16 -15.75 13.64
CA THR A 16 15.23 -16.77 14.15
C THR A 16 14.48 -16.17 15.32
N LEU A 17 13.15 -16.17 15.22
CA LEU A 17 12.25 -15.67 16.25
C LEU A 17 11.55 -16.84 16.94
N GLU A 18 11.37 -16.73 18.25
CA GLU A 18 10.58 -17.66 19.06
C GLU A 18 9.25 -17.02 19.41
N ILE A 19 8.14 -17.65 18.99
CA ILE A 19 6.79 -17.15 19.23
C ILE A 19 6.47 -17.26 20.72
N GLU A 20 6.26 -16.12 21.37
CA GLU A 20 5.82 -16.01 22.76
C GLU A 20 4.30 -16.13 22.85
N ARG A 21 3.58 -15.50 21.92
CA ARG A 21 2.12 -15.50 21.89
C ARG A 21 1.62 -15.63 20.46
N LEU A 22 0.71 -16.59 20.23
CA LEU A 22 0.05 -16.81 18.95
C LEU A 22 -1.44 -16.48 19.08
N ILE A 23 -1.94 -15.57 18.25
CA ILE A 23 -3.38 -15.21 18.21
C ILE A 23 -4.03 -15.83 16.95
N HIS A 24 -3.33 -15.76 15.82
CA HIS A 24 -3.73 -16.36 14.54
C HIS A 24 -2.55 -17.12 13.93
N GLU A 25 -2.85 -18.03 13.01
CA GLU A 25 -1.82 -18.79 12.28
C GLU A 25 -0.83 -17.85 11.58
N VAL A 26 0.47 -18.19 11.66
CA VAL A 26 1.55 -17.52 10.92
C VAL A 26 1.91 -18.40 9.71
N LYS A 27 1.92 -17.80 8.52
CA LYS A 27 2.19 -18.48 7.25
C LYS A 27 3.55 -18.07 6.68
N GLN A 28 4.07 -18.90 5.78
CA GLN A 28 5.26 -18.53 5.01
C GLN A 28 4.97 -17.25 4.23
N GLN A 29 5.95 -16.33 4.19
CA GLN A 29 5.85 -14.98 3.59
C GLN A 29 5.05 -13.95 4.39
N ASP A 30 4.56 -14.29 5.58
CA ASP A 30 4.03 -13.27 6.49
C ASP A 30 5.11 -12.24 6.85
N VAL A 31 4.71 -10.97 6.92
CA VAL A 31 5.61 -9.86 7.22
C VAL A 31 5.81 -9.74 8.73
N VAL A 32 7.07 -9.73 9.15
CA VAL A 32 7.45 -9.46 10.54
C VAL A 32 7.77 -7.98 10.68
N ILE A 33 7.14 -7.33 11.66
CA ILE A 33 7.38 -5.92 12.00
C ILE A 33 8.05 -5.87 13.37
N PRO A 34 9.25 -5.27 13.51
CA PRO A 34 9.87 -5.07 14.81
C PRO A 34 8.97 -4.20 15.70
N LEU A 35 8.74 -4.62 16.95
CA LEU A 35 7.89 -3.87 17.87
C LEU A 35 8.43 -2.46 18.14
N SER A 36 9.76 -2.30 18.16
CA SER A 36 10.43 -0.99 18.27
C SER A 36 10.15 -0.05 17.08
N SER A 37 9.75 -0.60 15.94
CA SER A 37 9.37 0.17 14.75
C SER A 37 7.89 0.56 14.76
N ILE A 38 7.09 0.01 15.68
CA ILE A 38 5.69 0.41 15.85
C ILE A 38 5.68 1.71 16.65
N GLN A 39 5.73 2.83 15.92
CA GLN A 39 5.40 4.12 16.51
C GLN A 39 3.90 4.11 16.81
N THR A 40 3.55 4.01 18.08
CA THR A 40 2.18 4.31 18.53
C THR A 40 2.19 5.80 18.86
N PRO A 41 1.50 6.66 18.09
CA PRO A 41 1.51 8.09 18.37
C PRO A 41 0.93 8.30 19.78
N GLU A 42 1.72 8.82 20.72
CA GLU A 42 1.25 9.14 22.09
C GLU A 42 0.15 10.20 22.08
N HIS A 43 0.06 10.97 21.01
CA HIS A 43 -1.03 11.85 20.70
C HIS A 43 -1.51 11.62 19.27
N LEU A 44 -2.79 11.26 19.10
CA LEU A 44 -3.55 11.55 17.89
C LEU A 44 -3.73 13.08 17.80
N GLN A 45 -2.64 13.84 17.72
CA GLN A 45 -2.70 15.22 17.26
C GLN A 45 -3.35 15.17 15.87
N SER A 46 -4.28 16.08 15.68
CA SER A 46 -5.11 16.29 14.49
C SER A 46 -4.49 15.67 13.23
N PHE A 47 -5.16 14.65 12.68
CA PHE A 47 -4.84 14.16 11.35
C PHE A 47 -5.08 15.31 10.36
N GLU A 48 -4.01 15.92 9.89
CA GLU A 48 -4.04 16.96 8.86
C GLU A 48 -3.53 16.34 7.56
N PRO A 49 -4.43 16.03 6.60
CA PRO A 49 -4.00 15.50 5.32
C PRO A 49 -3.24 16.56 4.55
N HIS A 50 -2.09 16.19 4.00
CA HIS A 50 -1.30 17.00 3.08
C HIS A 50 -0.95 16.19 1.82
N ALA A 51 -0.56 16.88 0.75
CA ALA A 51 -0.08 16.18 -0.43
C ALA A 51 1.19 15.39 -0.08
N GLY A 52 1.22 14.10 -0.41
CA GLY A 52 2.44 13.29 -0.31
C GLY A 52 3.46 13.70 -1.38
N ILE A 53 4.74 13.42 -1.14
CA ILE A 53 5.78 13.64 -2.16
C ILE A 53 5.63 12.65 -3.32
N PRO A 54 5.88 13.04 -4.58
CA PRO A 54 5.87 12.11 -5.70
C PRO A 54 6.93 11.02 -5.52
N ILE A 55 6.53 9.75 -5.61
CA ILE A 55 7.40 8.59 -5.49
C ILE A 55 7.17 7.69 -6.70
N ASP A 56 8.22 7.49 -7.50
CA ASP A 56 8.18 6.59 -8.64
C ASP A 56 7.93 5.14 -8.19
N GLY A 57 6.96 4.48 -8.81
CA GLY A 57 6.64 3.08 -8.50
C GLY A 57 5.88 2.86 -7.19
N LEU A 58 5.34 3.92 -6.57
CA LEU A 58 4.48 3.78 -5.40
C LEU A 58 3.25 2.91 -5.73
N ALA A 59 3.12 1.80 -5.00
CA ALA A 59 2.11 0.79 -5.26
C ALA A 59 1.57 0.20 -3.94
N ILE A 60 0.29 -0.20 -3.99
CA ILE A 60 -0.32 -1.04 -2.97
C ILE A 60 0.12 -2.48 -3.25
N VAL A 61 0.85 -3.09 -2.31
CA VAL A 61 1.38 -4.46 -2.43
C VAL A 61 0.66 -5.47 -1.54
N GLY A 62 -0.21 -5.01 -0.65
CA GLY A 62 -0.98 -5.87 0.23
C GLY A 62 -2.21 -5.16 0.78
N MET A 63 -3.21 -5.95 1.14
CA MET A 63 -4.46 -5.49 1.74
C MET A 63 -4.84 -6.47 2.84
N MET A 64 -5.41 -5.97 3.94
CA MET A 64 -5.78 -6.84 5.06
C MET A 64 -7.00 -7.73 4.77
N GLU A 65 -7.96 -7.28 3.94
CA GLU A 65 -9.30 -7.89 3.83
C GLU A 65 -9.80 -8.08 2.38
N ALA A 66 -8.97 -7.83 1.36
CA ALA A 66 -9.40 -7.94 -0.04
C ALA A 66 -8.28 -8.45 -0.95
N THR A 67 -8.64 -9.24 -1.96
CA THR A 67 -7.65 -9.86 -2.86
C THR A 67 -7.35 -9.02 -4.10
N HIS A 68 -8.23 -8.10 -4.51
CA HIS A 68 -8.11 -7.45 -5.83
C HIS A 68 -8.45 -5.94 -5.88
N TYR A 69 -9.07 -5.36 -4.86
CA TYR A 69 -9.48 -3.95 -4.86
C TYR A 69 -9.34 -3.32 -3.48
N ALA A 70 -8.73 -2.13 -3.42
CA ALA A 70 -8.79 -1.28 -2.25
C ALA A 70 -10.16 -0.58 -2.23
N VAL A 71 -10.96 -0.81 -1.18
CA VAL A 71 -12.21 -0.07 -0.95
C VAL A 71 -12.01 1.03 0.09
N ARG A 72 -12.90 2.03 0.09
CA ARG A 72 -12.86 3.14 1.03
C ARG A 72 -12.80 2.64 2.47
N GLY A 73 -11.86 3.17 3.25
CA GLY A 73 -11.71 2.85 4.66
C GLY A 73 -10.91 1.57 4.96
N GLN A 74 -10.32 0.93 3.95
CA GLN A 74 -9.40 -0.19 4.17
C GLN A 74 -7.97 0.25 4.47
N ALA A 75 -7.33 -0.51 5.36
CA ALA A 75 -5.88 -0.46 5.54
C ALA A 75 -5.18 -1.24 4.41
N VAL A 76 -4.15 -0.62 3.85
CA VAL A 76 -3.35 -1.15 2.75
C VAL A 76 -1.86 -1.09 3.11
N VAL A 77 -1.06 -1.93 2.47
CA VAL A 77 0.40 -1.94 2.59
C VAL A 77 0.99 -1.33 1.32
N LEU A 78 1.84 -0.32 1.49
CA LEU A 78 2.59 0.31 0.41
C LEU A 78 3.98 -0.32 0.30
N ASN A 79 4.54 -0.37 -0.90
CA ASN A 79 5.94 -0.78 -1.13
C ASN A 79 6.99 0.26 -0.71
N HIS A 80 6.54 1.43 -0.24
CA HIS A 80 7.37 2.49 0.29
C HIS A 80 6.89 2.88 1.69
N GLY A 81 7.76 3.53 2.45
CA GLY A 81 7.46 4.00 3.80
C GLY A 81 8.24 5.26 4.15
N PHE A 82 8.51 5.45 5.44
CA PHE A 82 9.15 6.65 5.98
C PHE A 82 10.46 7.03 5.27
N VAL A 83 11.32 6.05 4.94
CA VAL A 83 12.60 6.30 4.23
C VAL A 83 12.40 6.92 2.84
N SER A 84 11.24 6.66 2.23
CA SER A 84 10.84 7.26 0.95
C SER A 84 10.03 8.55 1.13
N GLY A 85 10.01 9.15 2.33
CA GLY A 85 9.29 10.38 2.64
C GLY A 85 7.77 10.22 2.81
N ILE A 86 7.28 8.98 3.02
CA ILE A 86 5.88 8.76 3.37
C ILE A 86 5.69 8.97 4.87
N GLU A 87 5.00 10.06 5.20
CA GLU A 87 4.71 10.46 6.59
C GLU A 87 3.20 10.41 6.88
N GLN A 88 2.83 10.41 8.15
CA GLN A 88 1.43 10.48 8.57
C GLN A 88 0.77 11.74 7.99
N GLY A 89 -0.38 11.59 7.34
CA GLY A 89 -1.07 12.70 6.67
C GLY A 89 -0.81 12.77 5.16
N SER A 90 0.22 12.07 4.66
CA SER A 90 0.51 12.01 3.22
C SER A 90 -0.68 11.40 2.46
N SER A 91 -1.17 12.16 1.48
CA SER A 91 -2.29 11.77 0.62
C SER A 91 -1.85 11.63 -0.83
N TYR A 92 -2.42 10.63 -1.51
CA TYR A 92 -2.10 10.23 -2.88
C TYR A 92 -3.37 9.94 -3.67
N THR A 93 -3.34 10.21 -4.97
CA THR A 93 -4.41 9.80 -5.88
C THR A 93 -4.27 8.33 -6.21
N LEU A 94 -5.32 7.55 -5.96
CA LEU A 94 -5.36 6.15 -6.34
C LEU A 94 -5.59 6.02 -7.84
N VAL A 95 -4.68 5.35 -8.54
CA VAL A 95 -4.80 5.05 -9.97
C VAL A 95 -4.86 3.54 -10.17
N ARG A 96 -5.74 3.09 -11.07
CA ARG A 96 -5.75 1.70 -11.54
C ARG A 96 -4.95 1.64 -12.83
N PRO A 97 -3.80 0.94 -12.89
CA PRO A 97 -3.11 0.76 -14.16
C PRO A 97 -4.04 0.01 -15.12
N ALA A 98 -4.33 0.61 -16.28
CA ALA A 98 -5.06 -0.07 -17.34
C ALA A 98 -4.19 -1.21 -17.86
N GLN A 99 -4.57 -2.46 -17.59
CA GLN A 99 -4.01 -3.59 -18.32
C GLN A 99 -4.68 -3.62 -19.68
N ALA A 100 -3.93 -3.29 -20.72
CA ALA A 100 -4.32 -3.61 -22.08
C ALA A 100 -4.42 -5.14 -22.17
N PHE A 101 -5.58 -5.64 -22.58
CA PHE A 101 -5.77 -7.07 -22.86
C PHE A 101 -6.15 -7.24 -24.32
N GLN A 102 -5.60 -8.26 -24.95
CA GLN A 102 -5.90 -8.58 -26.34
C GLN A 102 -6.96 -9.68 -26.36
N PHE A 103 -8.10 -9.41 -27.00
CA PHE A 103 -9.09 -10.44 -27.25
C PHE A 103 -8.49 -11.50 -28.18
N ALA A 104 -8.90 -12.76 -28.03
CA ALA A 104 -8.42 -13.88 -28.84
C ALA A 104 -8.61 -13.70 -30.36
N GLN A 105 -9.43 -12.73 -30.78
CA GLN A 105 -9.71 -12.36 -32.17
C GLN A 105 -8.82 -11.21 -32.69
N GLY A 106 -7.81 -10.77 -31.92
CA GLY A 106 -6.87 -9.72 -32.30
C GLY A 106 -7.32 -8.29 -31.97
N GLU A 107 -8.51 -8.12 -31.40
CA GLU A 107 -8.99 -6.81 -30.94
C GLU A 107 -8.27 -6.39 -29.64
N HIS A 108 -7.86 -5.13 -29.55
CA HIS A 108 -7.22 -4.57 -28.36
C HIS A 108 -8.28 -3.96 -27.43
N GLY A 109 -8.33 -4.42 -26.17
CA GLY A 109 -9.14 -3.83 -25.11
C GLY A 109 -8.39 -2.73 -24.35
N LEU A 110 -9.11 -1.62 -24.12
CA LEU A 110 -8.76 -0.38 -23.42
C LEU A 110 -7.37 0.22 -23.72
N THR A 111 -7.35 1.16 -24.66
CA THR A 111 -6.34 2.22 -24.77
C THR A 111 -6.84 3.47 -24.06
N ASP A 112 -6.13 3.94 -23.03
CA ASP A 112 -6.42 5.21 -22.38
C ASP A 112 -6.34 6.35 -23.41
N THR A 113 -7.50 6.86 -23.82
CA THR A 113 -7.62 8.20 -24.38
C THR A 113 -8.48 9.02 -23.43
N TYR A 114 -7.88 9.42 -22.31
CA TYR A 114 -8.32 10.64 -21.63
C TYR A 114 -7.93 11.82 -22.53
N GLN A 115 -8.77 12.11 -23.53
CA GLN A 115 -8.72 13.41 -24.19
C GLN A 115 -9.34 14.44 -23.24
N GLU A 116 -8.48 15.19 -22.56
CA GLU A 116 -8.81 16.53 -22.10
C GLU A 116 -9.24 17.38 -23.30
N GLY A 117 -10.37 18.09 -23.18
CA GLY A 117 -10.65 19.25 -24.01
C GLY A 117 -12.03 19.28 -24.68
N TYR A 118 -13.06 19.66 -23.91
CA TYR A 118 -14.19 20.39 -24.49
C TYR A 118 -14.34 21.76 -23.82
N HIS A 119 -13.63 22.74 -24.40
CA HIS A 119 -14.03 24.14 -24.36
C HIS A 119 -15.32 24.29 -25.17
N ASN A 120 -16.48 24.37 -24.52
CA ASN A 120 -17.70 24.81 -25.18
C ASN A 120 -17.87 26.33 -24.99
N ASN A 121 -17.36 27.07 -25.98
CA ASN A 121 -17.76 28.45 -26.23
C ASN A 121 -19.15 28.44 -26.90
N TYR A 122 -20.21 28.80 -26.17
CA TYR A 122 -21.46 29.20 -26.81
C TYR A 122 -21.37 30.68 -27.21
N ARG A 123 -21.27 30.94 -28.52
CA ARG A 123 -21.53 32.26 -29.11
C ARG A 123 -22.79 32.19 -29.97
N ARG A 124 -23.76 33.03 -29.54
CA ARG A 124 -24.90 33.66 -30.24
C ARG A 124 -25.70 32.84 -31.24
#